data_AF-A0A6N7M9Z3-F1
#
_entry.id   AF-A0A6N7M9Z3-F1
#
_cell.length_a   1.000
_cell.length_b   1.000
_cell.length_c   1.000
_cell.angle_alpha   90.00
_cell.angle_beta   90.00
_cell.angle_gamma   90.00
#
_symmetry.space_group_name_H-M   'P 1'
#
loop_
_entity.id
_entity.type
_entity.pdbx_description
1 polymer ?
#
loop_
_entity_poly.entity_id
_entity_poly.type
_entity_poly.pdbx_seq_one_letter_code
_entity_poly.pdbx_strand_id
1 'polypeptide(L)'
;MTILEKARDKFIKILQEKNISREEWLSAEPLGAKEALGDPAPYKDFALQRGLEKLVEVSYGKARGQAFTSFPMRWQGSLGEVLGLDLESDRNRALLVATMNAVGRYLNLIDGTIHCKNDGPKKCGRVMALELQKIIKANQLLGMVGYQPALLENLAALLQPENIRVVDLNPDNIGRNIYGLPIWDGVKDIDRLVEECTLFLVTGSALVNNTLDGLLELIHRRKKRAILFGTTIAFTASVLGLDRFCFEAK
;
A
#
# COMPACT_ATOMS: atom_id res chain seq x y z
N MET A 1 3.72 -11.57 17.24
CA MET A 1 3.18 -11.90 15.91
C MET A 1 2.82 -10.60 15.20
N THR A 2 3.47 -10.34 14.09
CA THR A 2 3.29 -9.14 13.26
C THR A 2 1.95 -9.15 12.53
N ILE A 3 1.57 -8.02 11.93
CA ILE A 3 0.38 -7.89 11.09
C ILE A 3 0.44 -8.87 9.92
N LEU A 4 1.60 -8.99 9.26
CA LEU A 4 1.77 -9.89 8.12
C LEU A 4 1.65 -11.37 8.53
N GLU A 5 2.23 -11.75 9.66
CA GLU A 5 2.10 -13.12 10.19
C GLU A 5 0.64 -13.46 10.51
N LYS A 6 -0.10 -12.54 11.16
CA LYS A 6 -1.54 -12.73 11.42
C LYS A 6 -2.34 -12.89 10.14
N ALA A 7 -2.01 -12.12 9.11
CA ALA A 7 -2.65 -12.23 7.79
C ALA A 7 -2.33 -13.58 7.11
N ARG A 8 -1.07 -14.04 7.19
CA ARG A 8 -0.64 -15.35 6.70
C ARG A 8 -1.40 -16.48 7.39
N ASP A 9 -1.54 -16.43 8.71
CA ASP A 9 -2.26 -17.47 9.46
C ASP A 9 -3.75 -17.53 9.07
N LYS A 10 -4.40 -16.38 8.90
CA LYS A 10 -5.78 -16.32 8.39
C LYS A 10 -5.87 -16.83 6.95
N PHE A 11 -4.90 -16.47 6.11
CA PHE A 11 -4.83 -16.95 4.73
C PHE A 11 -4.74 -18.47 4.67
N ILE A 12 -3.85 -19.08 5.47
CA ILE A 12 -3.69 -20.54 5.55
C ILE A 12 -5.01 -21.23 5.93
N LYS A 13 -5.74 -20.69 6.92
CA LYS A 13 -7.05 -21.22 7.31
C LYS A 13 -8.07 -21.15 6.18
N ILE A 14 -8.14 -20.01 5.48
CA ILE A 14 -9.02 -19.83 4.31
C ILE A 14 -8.69 -20.85 3.21
N LEU A 15 -7.40 -21.08 2.93
CA LEU A 15 -6.99 -22.08 1.93
C LEU A 15 -7.46 -23.49 2.30
N GLN A 16 -7.34 -23.86 3.58
CA GLN A 16 -7.82 -25.14 4.10
C GLN A 16 -9.34 -25.26 3.97
N GLU A 17 -10.09 -24.25 4.40
CA GLU A 17 -11.56 -24.22 4.32
C GLU A 17 -12.07 -24.30 2.87
N LYS A 18 -11.33 -23.71 1.93
CA LYS A 18 -11.65 -23.71 0.49
C LYS A 18 -11.04 -24.89 -0.27
N ASN A 19 -10.34 -25.81 0.41
CA ASN A 19 -9.63 -26.94 -0.17
C ASN A 19 -8.67 -26.55 -1.32
N ILE A 20 -7.99 -25.41 -1.19
CA ILE A 20 -6.95 -25.00 -2.13
C ILE A 20 -5.68 -25.77 -1.84
N SER A 21 -5.17 -26.47 -2.85
CA SER A 21 -3.96 -27.30 -2.72
C SER A 21 -2.72 -26.43 -2.49
N ARG A 22 -1.78 -26.92 -1.68
CA ARG A 22 -0.47 -26.29 -1.52
C ARG A 22 0.43 -26.46 -2.74
N GLU A 23 0.14 -27.45 -3.58
CA GLU A 23 0.87 -27.73 -4.82
C GLU A 23 0.45 -26.83 -5.99
N GLU A 24 -0.54 -25.95 -5.76
CA GLU A 24 -0.98 -24.96 -6.75
C GLU A 24 0.20 -24.09 -7.20
N TRP A 25 0.41 -24.03 -8.52
CA TRP A 25 1.54 -23.33 -9.11
C TRP A 25 1.28 -21.84 -9.29
N LEU A 26 2.28 -21.03 -9.00
CA LEU A 26 2.25 -19.57 -9.06
C LEU A 26 3.44 -19.04 -9.85
N SER A 27 3.25 -17.89 -10.48
CA SER A 27 4.34 -17.10 -11.06
C SER A 27 4.27 -15.66 -10.59
N ALA A 28 5.44 -15.10 -10.28
CA ALA A 28 5.63 -13.72 -9.88
C ALA A 28 6.54 -13.02 -10.88
N GLU A 29 6.11 -11.86 -11.35
CA GLU A 29 6.87 -11.04 -12.31
C GLU A 29 6.88 -9.57 -11.87
N PRO A 30 8.02 -8.87 -11.96
CA PRO A 30 8.08 -7.45 -11.71
C PRO A 30 7.59 -6.69 -12.95
N LEU A 31 6.64 -5.79 -12.76
CA LEU A 31 6.07 -5.01 -13.85
C LEU A 31 7.00 -3.85 -14.26
N GLY A 32 7.10 -3.60 -15.56
CA GLY A 32 7.67 -2.36 -16.08
C GLY A 32 6.77 -1.16 -15.77
N ALA A 33 7.31 0.06 -15.80
CA ALA A 33 6.56 1.28 -15.47
C ALA A 33 5.27 1.44 -16.30
N LYS A 34 5.34 1.18 -17.61
CA LYS A 34 4.15 1.22 -18.51
C LYS A 34 3.12 0.14 -18.18
N GLU A 35 3.56 -1.03 -17.75
CA GLU A 35 2.65 -2.10 -17.33
C GLU A 35 2.02 -1.78 -15.99
N ALA A 36 2.76 -1.16 -15.07
CA ALA A 36 2.30 -0.79 -13.74
C ALA A 36 1.35 0.42 -13.74
N LEU A 37 1.67 1.48 -14.50
CA LEU A 37 0.94 2.76 -14.49
C LEU A 37 0.32 3.16 -15.82
N GLY A 38 0.73 2.59 -16.95
CA GLY A 38 0.39 3.16 -18.25
C GLY A 38 1.03 4.54 -18.43
N ASP A 39 0.24 5.54 -18.83
CA ASP A 39 0.65 6.94 -18.95
C ASP A 39 -0.12 7.82 -17.94
N PRO A 40 0.45 8.09 -16.75
CA PRO A 40 -0.23 8.83 -15.68
C PRO A 40 -0.05 10.35 -15.82
N ALA A 41 -0.04 10.89 -17.05
CA ALA A 41 0.08 12.33 -17.26
C ALA A 41 -0.95 13.12 -16.42
N PRO A 42 -0.57 14.26 -15.81
CA PRO A 42 0.69 15.00 -16.01
C PRO A 42 1.83 14.58 -15.07
N TYR A 43 1.65 13.57 -14.22
CA TYR A 43 2.62 13.22 -13.17
C TYR A 43 3.85 12.50 -13.74
N LYS A 44 5.03 12.90 -13.26
CA LYS A 44 6.33 12.37 -13.74
C LYS A 44 7.24 11.85 -12.63
N ASP A 45 6.79 11.93 -11.39
CA ASP A 45 7.60 11.63 -10.20
C ASP A 45 7.01 10.49 -9.35
N PHE A 46 6.22 9.59 -9.98
CA PHE A 46 5.87 8.34 -9.32
C PHE A 46 7.11 7.51 -9.03
N ALA A 47 7.14 6.86 -7.86
CA ALA A 47 8.17 5.88 -7.49
C ALA A 47 8.43 4.83 -8.59
N LEU A 48 7.36 4.29 -9.17
CA LEU A 48 7.42 3.31 -10.26
C LEU A 48 8.01 3.86 -11.57
N GLN A 49 7.90 5.17 -11.83
CA GLN A 49 8.55 5.81 -13.00
C GLN A 49 10.07 5.96 -12.79
N ARG A 50 10.52 6.12 -11.54
CA ARG A 50 11.96 6.19 -11.19
C ARG A 50 12.65 4.82 -11.26
N GLY A 51 11.89 3.73 -11.20
CA GLY A 51 12.38 2.36 -11.34
C GLY A 51 13.05 1.75 -10.10
N LEU A 52 13.28 2.55 -9.05
CA LEU A 52 13.80 2.11 -7.75
C LEU A 52 12.84 1.16 -7.04
N GLU A 53 11.54 1.37 -7.23
CA GLU A 53 10.48 0.55 -6.65
C GLU A 53 9.58 0.05 -7.77
N LYS A 54 9.03 -1.16 -7.62
CA LYS A 54 8.19 -1.82 -8.63
C LYS A 54 6.97 -2.48 -7.99
N LEU A 55 5.96 -2.72 -8.81
CA LEU A 55 4.91 -3.68 -8.49
C LEU A 55 5.36 -5.06 -8.94
N VAL A 56 5.37 -6.00 -8.01
CA VAL A 56 5.44 -7.43 -8.32
C VAL A 56 4.02 -7.94 -8.45
N GLU A 57 3.73 -8.62 -9.55
CA GLU A 57 2.45 -9.24 -9.84
C GLU A 57 2.57 -10.76 -9.71
N VAL A 58 1.74 -11.36 -8.87
CA VAL A 58 1.53 -12.81 -8.83
C VAL A 58 0.27 -13.14 -9.62
N SER A 59 0.38 -14.13 -10.50
CA SER A 59 -0.75 -14.69 -11.24
C SER A 59 -1.20 -16.01 -10.59
N TYR A 60 -2.50 -16.12 -10.34
CA TYR A 60 -3.14 -17.36 -9.86
C TYR A 60 -4.45 -17.60 -10.61
N GLY A 61 -4.49 -18.63 -11.46
CA GLY A 61 -5.57 -18.82 -12.41
C GLY A 61 -5.78 -17.60 -13.30
N LYS A 62 -7.00 -17.04 -13.31
CA LYS A 62 -7.32 -15.78 -14.01
C LYS A 62 -7.17 -14.53 -13.15
N ALA A 63 -6.82 -14.70 -11.88
CA ALA A 63 -6.68 -13.60 -10.92
C ALA A 63 -5.23 -13.14 -10.84
N ARG A 64 -5.06 -11.87 -10.45
CA ARG A 64 -3.75 -11.25 -10.24
C ARG A 64 -3.75 -10.45 -8.96
N GLY A 65 -2.61 -10.48 -8.27
CA GLY A 65 -2.39 -9.73 -7.05
C GLY A 65 -1.05 -9.04 -7.10
N GLN A 66 -1.05 -7.77 -6.73
CA GLN A 66 0.16 -6.95 -6.80
C GLN A 66 0.62 -6.50 -5.41
N ALA A 67 1.93 -6.40 -5.25
CA ALA A 67 2.58 -5.82 -4.08
C ALA A 67 3.69 -4.86 -4.51
N PHE A 68 3.78 -3.73 -3.84
CA PHE A 68 4.83 -2.74 -4.07
C PHE A 68 6.09 -3.13 -3.29
N THR A 69 7.26 -3.03 -3.92
CA THR A 69 8.54 -3.41 -3.29
C THR A 69 9.74 -2.73 -3.95
N SER A 70 10.77 -2.47 -3.15
CA SER A 70 12.10 -2.04 -3.60
C SER A 70 12.98 -3.21 -4.04
N PHE A 71 12.53 -4.46 -3.82
CA PHE A 71 13.25 -5.68 -4.16
C PHE A 71 12.44 -6.51 -5.15
N PRO A 72 12.23 -6.04 -6.40
CA PRO A 72 11.47 -6.80 -7.40
C PRO A 72 12.13 -8.14 -7.74
N MET A 73 11.31 -9.15 -8.03
CA MET A 73 11.79 -10.48 -8.37
C MET A 73 10.95 -11.13 -9.46
N ARG A 74 11.61 -12.01 -10.21
CA ARG A 74 10.94 -13.12 -10.90
C ARG A 74 10.98 -14.34 -10.01
N TRP A 75 9.88 -15.08 -9.96
CA TRP A 75 9.81 -16.31 -9.18
C TRP A 75 8.71 -17.23 -9.71
N GLN A 76 8.91 -18.54 -9.61
CA GLN A 76 7.90 -19.55 -9.91
C GLN A 76 8.05 -20.69 -8.89
N GLY A 77 6.93 -21.28 -8.52
CA GLY A 77 6.89 -22.37 -7.55
C GLY A 77 5.48 -22.60 -7.02
N SER A 78 5.39 -23.42 -5.99
CA SER A 78 4.14 -23.81 -5.34
C SER A 78 3.66 -22.77 -4.32
N LEU A 79 2.35 -22.74 -4.08
CA LEU A 79 1.75 -21.98 -2.98
C LEU A 79 2.33 -22.40 -1.62
N GLY A 80 2.60 -23.69 -1.43
CA GLY A 80 3.23 -24.24 -0.22
C GLY A 80 4.59 -23.61 0.08
N GLU A 81 5.44 -23.44 -0.93
CA GLU A 81 6.74 -22.76 -0.79
C GLU A 81 6.57 -21.30 -0.34
N VAL A 82 5.64 -20.56 -0.95
CA VAL A 82 5.36 -19.16 -0.56
C VAL A 82 4.89 -19.06 0.90
N LEU A 83 4.01 -19.97 1.32
CA LEU A 83 3.50 -20.01 2.70
C LEU A 83 4.60 -20.33 3.73
N GLY A 84 5.64 -21.05 3.32
CA GLY A 84 6.77 -21.45 4.15
C GLY A 84 7.91 -20.43 4.21
N LEU A 85 7.84 -19.32 3.46
CA LEU A 85 8.89 -18.30 3.46
C LEU A 85 9.09 -17.67 4.86
N ASP A 86 10.34 -17.45 5.22
CA ASP A 86 10.69 -16.49 6.27
C ASP A 86 10.27 -15.08 5.82
N LEU A 87 9.89 -14.25 6.78
CA LEU A 87 9.42 -12.89 6.51
C LEU A 87 10.47 -11.84 6.84
N GLU A 88 11.75 -12.22 6.87
CA GLU A 88 12.87 -11.33 7.22
C GLU A 88 13.20 -10.37 6.06
N SER A 89 13.06 -10.83 4.81
CA SER A 89 13.34 -10.01 3.63
C SER A 89 12.10 -9.36 3.00
N ASP A 90 12.25 -8.12 2.53
CA ASP A 90 11.25 -7.39 1.73
C ASP A 90 10.81 -8.19 0.50
N ARG A 91 11.73 -8.93 -0.11
CA ARG A 91 11.45 -9.81 -1.26
C ARG A 91 10.41 -10.87 -0.90
N ASN A 92 10.63 -11.60 0.20
CA ASN A 92 9.73 -12.67 0.63
C ASN A 92 8.38 -12.11 1.07
N ARG A 93 8.39 -10.99 1.81
CA ARG A 93 7.14 -10.31 2.20
C ARG A 93 6.35 -9.84 0.98
N ALA A 94 7.02 -9.27 -0.03
CA ALA A 94 6.37 -8.86 -1.27
C ALA A 94 5.73 -10.04 -2.01
N LEU A 95 6.45 -11.16 -2.12
CA LEU A 95 5.96 -12.38 -2.78
C LEU A 95 4.74 -12.95 -2.05
N LEU A 96 4.81 -13.06 -0.72
CA LEU A 96 3.68 -13.52 0.10
C LEU A 96 2.48 -12.58 -0.04
N VAL A 97 2.68 -11.27 0.07
CA VAL A 97 1.60 -10.28 -0.03
C VAL A 97 0.94 -10.29 -1.40
N ALA A 98 1.72 -10.32 -2.48
CA ALA A 98 1.19 -10.42 -3.84
C ALA A 98 0.40 -11.73 -4.04
N THR A 99 0.88 -12.83 -3.46
CA THR A 99 0.20 -14.14 -3.48
C THR A 99 -1.13 -14.11 -2.74
N MET A 100 -1.16 -13.56 -1.51
CA MET A 100 -2.40 -13.38 -0.75
C MET A 100 -3.41 -12.51 -1.51
N ASN A 101 -2.94 -11.44 -2.16
CA ASN A 101 -3.79 -10.60 -3.00
C ASN A 101 -4.34 -11.37 -4.21
N ALA A 102 -3.51 -12.17 -4.89
CA ALA A 102 -3.91 -12.90 -6.10
C ALA A 102 -4.93 -14.00 -5.77
N VAL A 103 -4.66 -14.80 -4.75
CA VAL A 103 -5.53 -15.89 -4.32
C VAL A 103 -6.79 -15.34 -3.64
N GLY A 104 -6.67 -14.31 -2.81
CA GLY A 104 -7.83 -13.63 -2.22
C GLY A 104 -8.81 -13.10 -3.27
N ARG A 105 -8.27 -12.52 -4.36
CA ARG A 105 -9.08 -12.11 -5.52
C ARG A 105 -9.71 -13.31 -6.22
N TYR A 106 -8.93 -14.37 -6.49
CA TYR A 106 -9.44 -15.58 -7.14
C TYR A 106 -10.64 -16.18 -6.39
N LEU A 107 -10.58 -16.15 -5.06
CA LEU A 107 -11.64 -16.64 -4.17
C LEU A 107 -12.80 -15.66 -4.00
N ASN A 108 -12.80 -14.52 -4.70
CA ASN A 108 -13.77 -13.43 -4.58
C ASN A 108 -13.92 -12.88 -3.15
N LEU A 109 -12.83 -12.90 -2.36
CA LEU A 109 -12.82 -12.36 -0.99
C LEU A 109 -12.49 -10.86 -0.95
N ILE A 110 -11.81 -10.38 -1.98
CA ILE A 110 -11.34 -9.01 -2.12
C ILE A 110 -11.31 -8.60 -3.59
N ASP A 111 -11.26 -7.31 -3.82
CA ASP A 111 -11.03 -6.66 -5.10
C ASP A 111 -9.89 -5.62 -5.00
N GLY A 112 -9.65 -4.90 -6.10
CA GLY A 112 -8.68 -3.81 -6.14
C GLY A 112 -7.25 -4.28 -5.88
N THR A 113 -6.86 -5.41 -6.45
CA THR A 113 -5.54 -6.04 -6.25
C THR A 113 -4.56 -5.71 -7.37
N ILE A 114 -5.03 -5.04 -8.42
CA ILE A 114 -4.24 -4.58 -9.57
C ILE A 114 -4.26 -3.05 -9.59
N HIS A 115 -3.09 -2.42 -9.67
CA HIS A 115 -2.96 -0.97 -9.58
C HIS A 115 -3.67 -0.26 -10.73
N CYS A 116 -4.23 0.91 -10.43
CA CYS A 116 -4.86 1.79 -11.41
C CYS A 116 -3.83 2.28 -12.46
N LYS A 117 -4.29 2.55 -13.69
CA LYS A 117 -3.43 2.96 -14.82
C LYS A 117 -3.99 4.19 -15.53
N ASN A 118 -3.15 4.86 -16.32
CA ASN A 118 -3.47 6.04 -17.10
C ASN A 118 -4.03 7.15 -16.21
N ASP A 119 -5.26 7.61 -16.45
CA ASP A 119 -5.95 8.60 -15.58
C ASP A 119 -6.37 8.06 -14.21
N GLY A 120 -6.23 6.75 -13.98
CA GLY A 120 -6.63 6.08 -12.74
C GLY A 120 -6.06 6.71 -11.48
N PRO A 121 -4.74 6.99 -11.36
CA PRO A 121 -4.18 7.64 -10.19
C PRO A 121 -4.77 9.03 -9.91
N LYS A 122 -5.04 9.83 -10.96
CA LYS A 122 -5.68 11.15 -10.82
C LYS A 122 -7.09 11.03 -10.25
N LYS A 123 -7.89 10.10 -10.82
CA LYS A 123 -9.26 9.83 -10.35
C LYS A 123 -9.25 9.30 -8.92
N CYS A 124 -8.35 8.36 -8.61
CA CYS A 124 -8.19 7.78 -7.29
C CYS A 124 -7.84 8.86 -6.26
N GLY A 125 -6.89 9.74 -6.59
CA GLY A 125 -6.49 10.87 -5.75
C GLY A 125 -7.66 11.79 -5.42
N ARG A 126 -8.44 12.17 -6.44
CA ARG A 126 -9.63 13.01 -6.28
C ARG A 126 -10.68 12.35 -5.39
N VAL A 127 -11.04 11.09 -5.66
CA VAL A 127 -12.05 10.37 -4.88
C VAL A 127 -11.59 10.20 -3.43
N MET A 128 -10.33 9.82 -3.22
CA MET A 128 -9.79 9.64 -1.87
C MET A 128 -9.77 10.93 -1.07
N ALA A 129 -9.38 12.05 -1.68
CA ALA A 129 -9.41 13.35 -1.02
C ALA A 129 -10.85 13.79 -0.67
N LEU A 130 -11.83 13.51 -1.53
CA LEU A 130 -13.26 13.74 -1.23
C LEU A 130 -13.75 12.88 -0.06
N GLU A 131 -13.39 11.59 -0.01
CA GLU A 131 -13.76 10.73 1.12
C GLU A 131 -13.10 11.18 2.44
N LEU A 132 -11.85 11.63 2.38
CA LEU A 132 -11.15 12.19 3.54
C LEU A 132 -11.78 13.49 4.03
N GLN A 133 -12.16 14.39 3.11
CA GLN A 133 -12.83 15.65 3.45
C GLN A 133 -14.14 15.43 4.21
N LYS A 134 -14.89 14.36 3.93
CA LYS A 134 -16.13 14.03 4.63
C LYS A 134 -15.92 13.61 6.09
N ILE A 135 -14.76 13.05 6.41
CA ILE A 135 -14.48 12.46 7.73
C ILE A 135 -13.55 13.30 8.60
N ILE A 136 -12.74 14.18 7.98
CA ILE A 136 -11.87 15.12 8.69
C ILE A 136 -12.74 16.25 9.25
N LYS A 137 -12.65 16.48 10.57
CA LYS A 137 -13.35 17.57 11.25
C LYS A 137 -12.55 18.86 11.18
N ALA A 138 -13.22 19.99 11.44
CA ALA A 138 -12.54 21.27 11.62
C ALA A 138 -11.40 21.15 12.64
N ASN A 139 -10.24 21.75 12.33
CA ASN A 139 -9.00 21.73 13.13
C ASN A 139 -8.29 20.37 13.24
N GLN A 140 -8.70 19.34 12.50
CA GLN A 140 -7.96 18.09 12.41
C GLN A 140 -6.92 18.14 11.30
N LEU A 141 -5.67 17.83 11.64
CA LEU A 141 -4.60 17.67 10.65
C LEU A 141 -4.53 16.22 10.14
N LEU A 142 -4.35 16.07 8.83
CA LEU A 142 -4.12 14.79 8.15
C LEU A 142 -2.62 14.51 8.06
N GLY A 143 -2.19 13.36 8.58
CA GLY A 143 -0.85 12.84 8.39
C GLY A 143 -0.80 11.84 7.24
N MET A 144 -0.01 12.10 6.21
CA MET A 144 0.22 11.18 5.10
C MET A 144 1.58 10.50 5.26
N VAL A 145 1.59 9.17 5.24
CA VAL A 145 2.83 8.36 5.27
C VAL A 145 3.01 7.69 3.93
N GLY A 146 4.09 8.07 3.24
CA GLY A 146 4.39 7.65 1.87
C GLY A 146 3.85 8.66 0.86
N TYR A 147 4.76 9.41 0.24
CA TYR A 147 4.47 10.39 -0.80
C TYR A 147 3.92 9.71 -2.06
N GLN A 148 2.79 10.22 -2.54
CA GLN A 148 2.22 9.82 -3.82
C GLN A 148 1.70 11.10 -4.53
N PRO A 149 2.22 11.46 -5.71
CA PRO A 149 2.00 12.77 -6.33
C PRO A 149 0.51 13.11 -6.57
N ALA A 150 -0.24 12.18 -7.17
CA ALA A 150 -1.65 12.39 -7.49
C ALA A 150 -2.52 12.55 -6.24
N LEU A 151 -2.25 11.78 -5.18
CA LEU A 151 -2.91 11.93 -3.90
C LEU A 151 -2.58 13.28 -3.26
N LEU A 152 -1.30 13.63 -3.18
CA LEU A 152 -0.88 14.87 -2.52
C LEU A 152 -1.46 16.11 -3.22
N GLU A 153 -1.48 16.13 -4.55
CA GLU A 153 -2.10 17.21 -5.33
C GLU A 153 -3.57 17.42 -4.95
N ASN A 154 -4.35 16.34 -4.95
CA ASN A 154 -5.78 16.42 -4.68
C ASN A 154 -6.07 16.72 -3.20
N LEU A 155 -5.25 16.21 -2.28
CA LEU A 155 -5.35 16.54 -0.86
C LEU A 155 -5.04 18.02 -0.62
N ALA A 156 -3.94 18.54 -1.16
CA ALA A 156 -3.58 19.95 -1.03
C ALA A 156 -4.66 20.87 -1.61
N ALA A 157 -5.26 20.50 -2.75
CA ALA A 157 -6.33 21.27 -3.37
C ALA A 157 -7.64 21.27 -2.57
N LEU A 158 -8.00 20.16 -1.91
CA LEU A 158 -9.30 20.01 -1.23
C LEU A 158 -9.26 20.28 0.28
N LEU A 159 -8.14 20.03 0.94
CA LEU A 159 -8.00 20.18 2.39
C LEU A 159 -7.13 21.38 2.79
N GLN A 160 -6.46 22.03 1.83
CA GLN A 160 -5.46 23.06 2.02
C GLN A 160 -4.13 22.53 2.62
N PRO A 161 -2.96 22.99 2.14
CA PRO A 161 -1.65 22.53 2.60
C PRO A 161 -1.45 22.59 4.12
N GLU A 162 -1.87 23.66 4.78
CA GLU A 162 -1.71 23.87 6.21
C GLU A 162 -2.34 22.76 7.07
N ASN A 163 -3.34 22.05 6.52
CA ASN A 163 -4.05 20.97 7.20
C ASN A 163 -3.43 19.58 6.97
N ILE A 164 -2.31 19.50 6.25
CA ILE A 164 -1.66 18.24 5.87
C ILE A 164 -0.22 18.23 6.37
N ARG A 165 0.26 17.06 6.78
CA ARG A 165 1.68 16.76 6.98
C ARG A 165 2.04 15.50 6.21
N VAL A 166 3.22 15.45 5.61
CA VAL A 166 3.66 14.32 4.80
C VAL A 166 5.04 13.89 5.24
N VAL A 167 5.21 12.58 5.43
CA VAL A 167 6.53 11.97 5.58
C VAL A 167 6.77 10.99 4.44
N ASP A 168 8.03 10.81 4.07
CA ASP A 168 8.46 9.81 3.12
C ASP A 168 9.81 9.19 3.52
N LEU A 169 10.09 7.98 3.06
CA LEU A 169 11.39 7.31 3.29
C LEU A 169 12.38 7.54 2.15
N ASN A 170 11.94 8.03 0.99
CA ASN A 170 12.82 8.25 -0.13
C ASN A 170 13.61 9.56 0.05
N PRO A 171 14.95 9.53 0.08
CA PRO A 171 15.77 10.72 0.26
C PRO A 171 15.58 11.76 -0.87
N ASP A 172 15.21 11.34 -2.08
CA ASP A 172 14.90 12.25 -3.18
C ASP A 172 13.61 13.03 -2.97
N ASN A 173 12.74 12.57 -2.05
CA ASN A 173 11.49 13.24 -1.70
C ASN A 173 11.70 14.17 -0.49
N ILE A 174 12.47 13.74 0.52
CA ILE A 174 12.68 14.44 1.78
C ILE A 174 13.23 15.86 1.56
N GLY A 175 12.64 16.84 2.22
CA GLY A 175 13.00 18.26 2.14
C GLY A 175 12.44 19.01 0.94
N ARG A 176 11.89 18.32 -0.08
CA ARG A 176 11.18 18.99 -1.18
C ARG A 176 9.92 19.67 -0.65
N ASN A 177 9.63 20.84 -1.20
CA ASN A 177 8.37 21.55 -0.97
C ASN A 177 7.42 21.30 -2.14
N ILE A 178 6.33 20.57 -1.92
CA ILE A 178 5.38 20.17 -2.97
C ILE A 178 4.01 20.70 -2.59
N TYR A 179 3.42 21.59 -3.42
CA TYR A 179 2.16 22.28 -3.10
C TYR A 179 2.18 23.04 -1.76
N GLY A 180 3.34 23.57 -1.35
CA GLY A 180 3.50 24.23 -0.05
C GLY A 180 3.70 23.29 1.14
N LEU A 181 3.84 21.98 0.89
CA LEU A 181 4.09 20.96 1.89
C LEU A 181 5.55 20.51 1.85
N PRO A 182 6.35 20.78 2.90
CA PRO A 182 7.66 20.15 3.04
C PRO A 182 7.46 18.65 3.32
N ILE A 183 8.10 17.80 2.52
CA ILE A 183 8.14 16.36 2.78
C ILE A 183 9.14 16.09 3.89
N TRP A 184 8.66 15.58 5.02
CA TRP A 184 9.48 15.26 6.19
C TRP A 184 10.15 13.88 6.08
N ASP A 185 11.17 13.67 6.90
CA ASP A 185 11.92 12.42 6.96
C ASP A 185 11.11 11.38 7.76
N GLY A 186 10.66 10.31 7.09
CA GLY A 186 9.83 9.28 7.72
C GLY A 186 10.50 8.47 8.83
N VAL A 187 11.82 8.56 8.97
CA VAL A 187 12.54 7.95 10.10
C VAL A 187 12.64 8.92 11.27
N LYS A 188 12.94 10.19 11.01
CA LYS A 188 13.21 11.19 12.07
C LYS A 188 11.97 11.90 12.57
N ASP A 189 11.01 12.16 11.69
CA ASP A 189 9.86 13.03 11.96
C ASP A 189 8.57 12.26 12.22
N ILE A 190 8.62 10.92 12.32
CA ILE A 190 7.39 10.11 12.50
C ILE A 190 6.69 10.40 13.83
N ASP A 191 7.43 10.58 14.92
CA ASP A 191 6.83 10.94 16.21
C ASP A 191 6.17 12.31 16.16
N ARG A 192 6.83 13.28 15.52
CA ARG A 192 6.28 14.62 15.29
C ARG A 192 5.02 14.57 14.44
N LEU A 193 5.02 13.79 13.36
CA LEU A 193 3.83 13.57 12.53
C LEU A 193 2.68 13.04 13.37
N VAL A 194 2.94 12.03 14.19
CA VAL A 194 1.90 11.41 15.02
C VAL A 194 1.49 12.31 16.18
N GLU A 195 2.31 13.27 16.60
CA GLU A 195 1.93 14.31 17.56
C GLU A 195 0.96 15.33 16.92
N GLU A 196 1.34 15.92 15.78
CA GLU A 196 0.59 16.98 15.12
C GLU A 196 -0.73 16.50 14.48
N CYS A 197 -0.78 15.28 13.93
CA CYS A 197 -1.92 14.81 13.13
C CYS A 197 -2.94 14.00 13.95
N THR A 198 -4.18 13.90 13.48
CA THR A 198 -5.25 13.15 14.18
C THR A 198 -5.86 12.02 13.36
N LEU A 199 -5.75 12.10 12.04
CA LEU A 199 -6.09 11.06 11.08
C LEU A 199 -4.86 10.76 10.23
N PHE A 200 -4.60 9.49 9.95
CA PHE A 200 -3.44 9.08 9.16
C PHE A 200 -3.87 8.35 7.88
N LEU A 201 -3.28 8.74 6.76
CA LEU A 201 -3.35 8.03 5.49
C LEU A 201 -2.01 7.35 5.25
N VAL A 202 -1.95 6.03 5.32
CA VAL A 202 -0.70 5.26 5.36
C VAL A 202 -0.58 4.34 4.15
N THR A 203 0.55 4.39 3.45
CA THR A 203 0.79 3.50 2.31
C THR A 203 0.77 2.03 2.73
N GLY A 204 0.11 1.19 1.92
CA GLY A 204 0.10 -0.26 2.10
C GLY A 204 1.47 -0.93 1.89
N SER A 205 2.41 -0.25 1.23
CA SER A 205 3.79 -0.75 1.08
C SER A 205 4.54 -0.84 2.40
N ALA A 206 4.07 -0.16 3.45
CA ALA A 206 4.61 -0.28 4.81
C ALA A 206 4.55 -1.73 5.35
N LEU A 207 3.65 -2.56 4.83
CA LEU A 207 3.59 -3.99 5.15
C LEU A 207 4.80 -4.75 4.59
N VAL A 208 5.26 -4.38 3.40
CA VAL A 208 6.35 -5.07 2.70
C VAL A 208 7.71 -4.61 3.22
N ASN A 209 7.90 -3.34 3.56
CA ASN A 209 9.16 -2.86 4.13
C ASN A 209 9.24 -3.02 5.67
N ASN A 210 8.28 -3.73 6.28
CA ASN A 210 8.22 -4.05 7.71
C ASN A 210 8.11 -2.84 8.66
N THR A 211 7.50 -1.73 8.22
CA THR A 211 7.32 -0.53 9.06
C THR A 211 5.89 -0.37 9.58
N LEU A 212 4.91 -1.12 9.04
CA LEU A 212 3.50 -0.94 9.35
C LEU A 212 3.16 -1.23 10.83
N ASP A 213 3.71 -2.29 11.42
CA ASP A 213 3.43 -2.69 12.81
C ASP A 213 3.77 -1.56 13.80
N GLY A 214 5.00 -1.05 13.76
CA GLY A 214 5.44 0.03 14.63
C GLY A 214 4.67 1.34 14.39
N LEU A 215 4.33 1.63 13.13
CA LEU A 215 3.55 2.81 12.78
C LEU A 215 2.12 2.73 13.35
N LEU A 216 1.43 1.61 13.17
CA LEU A 216 0.08 1.44 13.72
C LEU A 216 0.07 1.38 15.24
N GLU A 217 1.08 0.77 15.86
CA GLU A 217 1.25 0.81 17.31
C GLU A 217 1.36 2.25 17.81
N LEU A 218 2.22 3.05 17.17
CA LEU A 218 2.45 4.46 17.52
C LEU A 218 1.17 5.30 17.39
N ILE A 219 0.41 5.10 16.32
CA ILE A 219 -0.84 5.82 16.05
C ILE A 219 -1.94 5.38 17.05
N HIS A 220 -2.15 4.09 17.22
CA HIS A 220 -3.23 3.56 18.05
C HIS A 220 -3.00 3.78 19.54
N ARG A 221 -1.73 3.78 20.02
CA ARG A 221 -1.40 4.14 21.40
C ARG A 221 -1.85 5.55 21.77
N ARG A 222 -1.90 6.47 20.79
CA ARG A 222 -2.42 7.83 20.95
C ARG A 222 -3.92 7.94 20.65
N LYS A 223 -4.64 6.82 20.52
CA LYS A 223 -6.08 6.72 20.18
C LYS A 223 -6.46 7.43 18.88
N LYS A 224 -5.53 7.48 17.92
CA LYS A 224 -5.72 8.09 16.61
C LYS A 224 -6.06 7.00 15.57
N ARG A 225 -6.67 7.40 14.45
CA ARG A 225 -7.14 6.47 13.41
C ARG A 225 -6.19 6.47 12.22
N ALA A 226 -5.89 5.28 11.69
CA ALA A 226 -5.18 5.09 10.43
C ALA A 226 -6.10 4.49 9.36
N ILE A 227 -5.96 4.98 8.14
CA ILE A 227 -6.56 4.44 6.93
C ILE A 227 -5.41 4.06 6.00
N LEU A 228 -5.37 2.81 5.59
CA LEU A 228 -4.32 2.30 4.70
C LEU A 228 -4.71 2.59 3.24
N PHE A 229 -3.74 2.75 2.34
CA PHE A 229 -4.05 2.92 0.91
C PHE A 229 -3.21 2.06 -0.01
N GLY A 230 -3.76 1.81 -1.20
CA GLY A 230 -3.08 1.08 -2.27
C GLY A 230 -3.44 -0.41 -2.36
N THR A 231 -2.86 -1.07 -3.35
CA THR A 231 -3.15 -2.48 -3.69
C THR A 231 -2.42 -3.47 -2.79
N THR A 232 -1.23 -3.11 -2.30
CA THR A 232 -0.38 -4.01 -1.52
C THR A 232 -1.07 -4.54 -0.27
N ILE A 233 -1.84 -3.71 0.42
CA ILE A 233 -2.50 -4.07 1.68
C ILE A 233 -3.86 -4.78 1.49
N ALA A 234 -4.33 -5.02 0.26
CA ALA A 234 -5.71 -5.40 -0.04
C ALA A 234 -6.23 -6.59 0.78
N PHE A 235 -5.55 -7.73 0.70
CA PHE A 235 -5.95 -8.94 1.44
C PHE A 235 -5.83 -8.75 2.94
N THR A 236 -4.66 -8.29 3.39
CA THR A 236 -4.36 -8.08 4.81
C THR A 236 -5.36 -7.16 5.48
N ALA A 237 -5.73 -6.05 4.83
CA ALA A 237 -6.75 -5.13 5.33
C ALA A 237 -8.11 -5.82 5.49
N SER A 238 -8.55 -6.56 4.47
CA SER A 238 -9.82 -7.28 4.51
C SER A 238 -9.89 -8.29 5.66
N VAL A 239 -8.90 -9.20 5.74
CA VAL A 239 -8.98 -10.29 6.73
C VAL A 239 -8.72 -9.84 8.16
N LEU A 240 -8.09 -8.68 8.37
CA LEU A 240 -7.83 -8.11 9.69
C LEU A 240 -8.79 -6.96 10.07
N GLY A 241 -9.71 -6.57 9.17
CA GLY A 241 -10.65 -5.47 9.42
C GLY A 241 -9.97 -4.11 9.54
N LEU A 242 -8.90 -3.87 8.76
CA LEU A 242 -8.23 -2.58 8.70
C LEU A 242 -8.89 -1.70 7.63
N ASP A 243 -9.04 -0.41 7.93
CA ASP A 243 -9.57 0.56 6.97
C ASP A 243 -8.64 0.68 5.76
N ARG A 244 -9.19 0.60 4.55
CA ARG A 244 -8.44 0.70 3.30
C ARG A 244 -9.14 1.56 2.27
N PHE A 245 -8.42 2.50 1.68
CA PHE A 245 -8.83 3.28 0.51
C PHE A 245 -8.04 2.92 -0.75
N CYS A 246 -8.75 2.48 -1.79
CA CYS A 246 -8.17 2.20 -3.11
C CYS A 246 -9.28 2.13 -4.18
N PHE A 247 -9.69 3.28 -4.71
CA PHE A 247 -10.97 3.39 -5.44
C PHE A 247 -10.92 3.04 -6.92
N GLU A 248 -9.73 3.09 -7.54
CA GLU A 248 -9.55 2.85 -8.99
C GLU A 248 -8.71 1.61 -9.29
N ALA A 249 -8.33 0.86 -8.25
CA ALA A 249 -7.67 -0.43 -8.44
C ALA A 249 -8.65 -1.44 -9.02
N LYS A 250 -8.14 -2.36 -9.83
CA LYS A 250 -8.94 -3.41 -10.47
C LYS A 250 -8.94 -4.67 -9.65
#